data_AF-A0A7S1S2V0-F1
#
_entry.id   AF-A0A7S1S2V0-F1
#
_cell.length_a   1.000
_cell.length_b   1.000
_cell.length_c   1.000
_cell.angle_alpha   90.00
_cell.angle_beta   90.00
_cell.angle_gamma   90.00
#
_symmetry.space_group_name_H-M   'P 1'
#
loop_
_entity.id
_entity.type
_entity.pdbx_description
1 polymer ?
#
loop_
_entity_poly.entity_id
_entity_poly.type
_entity_poly.pdbx_seq_one_letter_code
_entity_poly.pdbx_strand_id
1 'polypeptide(L)'
;PGATRMAGQRGARAPGALTAQRAVDRGAGSSAPDNGALTRAGLAARRCSGCLRRCERCCCSACCVFVWKMHLYFNLCGLAGNYGMWQSLHMYHETCAHEPLPVNQSGVKVVIAGFAKMGTRTLSRTLFELGYNYSYHGEELLSHVWHPIAYEYWARPENGGLSVPPIGTVTSSAYRKEDVRVLNNTSRELLAKRLSTCRTDAVAFDGAEGLFWPVYEASPDVKVLVLNWRTFEEAKKSFEAFAILFLPWITLVANADISMHLLPWMSLHHYVVEPLLGYPIKHFLESGRPLINQHQSAYKMLWTRATAGMRYCGHWFMGLCEWIDMSEEKHAAFFQRIDKVVPQERRLEVDPRKTTYEELCSFLEMKPCKKSGRLPRAINLGNHEFDFSPA
;
A
#
# COMPACT_ATOMS: atom_id res chain seq x y z
N PRO A 1 -40.28 -35.89 37.15
CA PRO A 1 -40.93 -34.92 38.07
C PRO A 1 -40.61 -33.47 37.64
N GLY A 2 -41.61 -32.77 37.10
CA GLY A 2 -41.53 -31.33 36.78
C GLY A 2 -41.53 -30.97 35.29
N ALA A 3 -42.65 -31.23 34.60
CA ALA A 3 -43.05 -30.54 33.37
C ALA A 3 -43.36 -29.05 33.69
N THR A 4 -43.46 -28.07 32.79
CA THR A 4 -44.22 -28.03 31.51
C THR A 4 -44.02 -26.66 30.82
N ARG A 5 -44.01 -26.64 29.46
CA ARG A 5 -44.61 -25.64 28.52
C ARG A 5 -44.07 -24.18 28.49
N MET A 6 -44.05 -23.41 27.39
CA MET A 6 -44.75 -23.42 26.08
C MET A 6 -43.93 -22.76 24.96
N ALA A 7 -44.34 -23.10 23.74
CA ALA A 7 -43.89 -22.62 22.43
C ALA A 7 -44.13 -21.13 22.14
N GLY A 8 -43.38 -20.61 21.17
CA GLY A 8 -43.65 -19.35 20.48
C GLY A 8 -43.09 -19.35 19.06
N GLN A 9 -43.89 -19.78 18.10
CA GLN A 9 -43.68 -19.59 16.66
C GLN A 9 -43.83 -18.09 16.30
N ARG A 10 -42.83 -17.53 15.62
CA ARG A 10 -42.93 -16.38 14.70
C ARG A 10 -41.81 -16.59 13.68
N GLY A 11 -41.98 -16.59 12.36
CA GLY A 11 -42.98 -15.98 11.51
C GLY A 11 -42.18 -15.47 10.32
N ALA A 12 -42.14 -16.25 9.24
CA ALA A 12 -41.43 -15.92 8.02
C ALA A 12 -42.02 -14.65 7.39
N ARG A 13 -41.18 -13.66 7.06
CA ARG A 13 -41.54 -12.52 6.23
C ARG A 13 -40.74 -12.58 4.92
N ALA A 14 -41.48 -12.69 3.83
CA ALA A 14 -41.01 -12.50 2.47
C ALA A 14 -40.67 -11.02 2.19
N PRO A 15 -39.70 -10.72 1.32
CA PRO A 15 -39.51 -9.37 0.80
C PRO A 15 -40.51 -9.08 -0.34
N GLY A 16 -41.30 -8.02 -0.14
CA GLY A 16 -42.20 -7.48 -1.14
C GLY A 16 -41.45 -6.71 -2.22
N ALA A 17 -41.81 -6.98 -3.48
CA ALA A 17 -41.45 -6.18 -4.64
C ALA A 17 -42.20 -4.83 -4.61
N LEU A 18 -41.46 -3.73 -4.75
CA LEU A 18 -42.02 -2.40 -4.96
C LEU A 18 -41.96 -2.05 -6.46
N THR A 19 -43.08 -2.29 -7.13
CA THR A 19 -43.47 -1.66 -8.39
C THR A 19 -43.79 -0.18 -8.15
N ALA A 20 -43.09 0.72 -8.83
CA ALA A 20 -43.45 2.13 -8.94
C ALA A 20 -44.03 2.40 -10.34
N GLN A 21 -45.35 2.35 -10.42
CA GLN A 21 -46.15 2.86 -11.53
C GLN A 21 -46.74 4.20 -11.07
N ARG A 22 -46.40 5.30 -11.75
CA ARG A 22 -47.16 6.55 -11.65
C ARG A 22 -47.31 7.16 -13.04
N ALA A 23 -48.54 7.04 -13.54
CA ALA A 23 -49.08 7.81 -14.63
C ALA A 23 -49.38 9.24 -14.15
N VAL A 24 -49.07 10.23 -14.99
CA VAL A 24 -49.75 11.53 -15.00
C VAL A 24 -49.96 11.91 -16.46
N ASP A 25 -51.20 11.72 -16.90
CA ASP A 25 -51.80 12.37 -18.06
C ASP A 25 -51.90 13.88 -17.81
N ARG A 26 -51.41 14.71 -18.74
CA ARG A 26 -52.00 16.02 -19.06
C ARG A 26 -51.68 16.45 -20.50
N GLY A 27 -52.75 16.55 -21.28
CA GLY A 27 -53.08 17.79 -21.99
C GLY A 27 -52.39 18.03 -23.32
N ALA A 28 -53.01 17.54 -24.38
CA ALA A 28 -52.84 18.08 -25.73
C ALA A 28 -53.36 19.53 -25.78
N GLY A 29 -52.50 20.43 -26.25
CA GLY A 29 -52.85 21.81 -26.59
C GLY A 29 -52.00 22.24 -27.78
N SER A 30 -52.56 22.13 -28.98
CA SER A 30 -51.93 22.58 -30.22
C SER A 30 -52.00 24.11 -30.30
N SER A 31 -50.85 24.77 -30.29
CA SER A 31 -50.69 26.12 -30.83
C SER A 31 -49.66 26.06 -31.95
N ALA A 32 -50.07 26.60 -33.11
CA ALA A 32 -49.26 26.66 -34.31
C ALA A 32 -48.00 27.52 -34.07
N PRO A 33 -46.82 27.13 -34.59
CA PRO A 33 -45.65 27.98 -34.54
C PRO A 33 -45.76 29.09 -35.59
N ASP A 34 -45.61 30.32 -35.11
CA ASP A 34 -45.45 31.54 -35.90
C ASP A 34 -44.22 31.44 -36.81
N ASN A 35 -44.46 31.46 -38.13
CA ASN A 35 -43.44 31.48 -39.18
C ASN A 35 -42.84 32.88 -39.38
N GLY A 36 -42.34 33.50 -38.30
CA GLY A 36 -41.85 34.89 -38.32
C GLY A 36 -40.39 35.12 -37.89
N ALA A 37 -39.70 34.12 -37.32
CA ALA A 37 -38.40 34.32 -36.67
C ALA A 37 -37.19 33.68 -37.40
N LEU A 38 -37.34 33.32 -38.68
CA LEU A 38 -36.35 32.52 -39.42
C LEU A 38 -35.22 33.31 -40.12
N THR A 39 -35.18 34.64 -40.03
CA THR A 39 -34.19 35.45 -40.76
C THR A 39 -33.05 36.04 -39.91
N ARG A 40 -33.14 36.01 -38.56
CA ARG A 40 -32.01 36.43 -37.69
C ARG A 40 -31.20 35.27 -37.10
N ALA A 41 -31.81 34.10 -36.87
CA ALA A 41 -31.08 32.93 -36.37
C ALA A 41 -30.12 32.31 -37.42
N GLY A 42 -30.45 32.40 -38.71
CA GLY A 42 -29.62 31.86 -39.80
C GLY A 42 -28.29 32.60 -40.01
N LEU A 43 -28.23 33.90 -39.69
CA LEU A 43 -27.01 34.71 -39.79
C LEU A 43 -26.08 34.55 -38.56
N ALA A 44 -26.64 34.31 -37.38
CA ALA A 44 -25.86 33.95 -36.19
C ALA A 44 -25.26 32.53 -36.31
N ALA A 45 -26.02 31.55 -36.82
CA ALA A 45 -25.54 30.19 -37.02
C ALA A 45 -24.42 30.07 -38.08
N ARG A 46 -24.43 30.93 -39.12
CA ARG A 46 -23.35 30.97 -40.13
C ARG A 46 -22.08 31.67 -39.65
N ARG A 47 -22.15 32.57 -38.65
CA ARG A 47 -20.94 33.13 -38.00
C ARG A 47 -20.33 32.18 -36.97
N CYS A 48 -21.12 31.38 -36.25
CA CYS A 48 -20.58 30.38 -35.32
C CYS A 48 -19.91 29.18 -36.01
N SER A 49 -20.41 28.73 -37.16
CA SER A 49 -19.83 27.59 -37.89
C SER A 49 -18.47 27.89 -38.54
N GLY A 50 -18.20 29.16 -38.89
CA GLY A 50 -16.87 29.61 -39.34
C GLY A 50 -15.84 29.68 -38.21
N CYS A 51 -16.24 30.10 -37.00
CA CYS A 51 -15.39 30.07 -35.82
C CYS A 51 -15.11 28.65 -35.33
N LEU A 52 -16.11 27.75 -35.34
CA LEU A 52 -15.94 26.35 -34.95
C LEU A 52 -14.94 25.61 -35.85
N ARG A 53 -14.96 25.80 -37.18
CA ARG A 53 -13.98 25.13 -38.07
C ARG A 53 -12.55 25.67 -37.97
N ARG A 54 -12.36 26.93 -37.54
CA ARG A 54 -11.01 27.47 -37.24
C ARG A 54 -10.56 27.09 -35.81
N CYS A 55 -11.47 27.03 -34.84
CA CYS A 55 -11.18 26.47 -33.51
C CYS A 55 -10.83 24.99 -33.57
N GLU A 56 -11.52 24.19 -34.39
CA GLU A 56 -11.25 22.75 -34.55
C GLU A 56 -9.82 22.48 -35.05
N ARG A 57 -9.23 23.36 -35.86
CA ARG A 57 -7.85 23.21 -36.33
C ARG A 57 -6.82 23.84 -35.39
N CYS A 58 -7.10 25.00 -34.79
CA CYS A 58 -6.17 25.66 -33.86
C CYS A 58 -6.13 25.04 -32.45
N CYS A 59 -7.29 24.68 -31.88
CA CYS A 59 -7.36 24.02 -30.58
C CYS A 59 -6.80 22.59 -30.65
N CYS A 60 -7.00 21.87 -31.77
CA CYS A 60 -6.46 20.53 -31.93
C CYS A 60 -4.92 20.56 -32.01
N SER A 61 -4.32 21.51 -32.73
CA SER A 61 -2.85 21.66 -32.77
C SER A 61 -2.26 22.01 -31.40
N ALA A 62 -2.83 22.99 -30.68
CA ALA A 62 -2.35 23.36 -29.35
C ALA A 62 -2.51 22.22 -28.33
N CYS A 63 -3.64 21.52 -28.33
CA CYS A 63 -3.87 20.35 -27.49
C CYS A 63 -2.92 19.20 -27.82
N CYS A 64 -2.70 18.89 -29.11
CA CYS A 64 -1.75 17.86 -29.53
C CYS A 64 -0.32 18.21 -29.12
N VAL A 65 0.10 19.48 -29.27
CA VAL A 65 1.42 19.95 -28.81
C VAL A 65 1.53 19.86 -27.29
N PHE A 66 0.51 20.23 -26.54
CA PHE A 66 0.50 20.12 -25.08
C PHE A 66 0.59 18.65 -24.64
N VAL A 67 -0.24 17.77 -25.19
CA VAL A 67 -0.23 16.33 -24.88
C VAL A 67 1.12 15.71 -25.23
N TRP A 68 1.69 16.05 -26.39
CA TRP A 68 3.01 15.58 -26.79
C TRP A 68 4.12 16.07 -25.84
N LYS A 69 4.09 17.34 -25.43
CA LYS A 69 5.04 17.88 -24.45
C LYS A 69 4.89 17.20 -23.09
N MET A 70 3.67 16.98 -22.62
CA MET A 70 3.42 16.23 -21.38
C MET A 70 3.92 14.80 -21.50
N HIS A 71 3.69 14.13 -22.63
CA HIS A 71 4.19 12.79 -22.89
C HIS A 71 5.72 12.75 -22.89
N LEU A 72 6.39 13.65 -23.61
CA LEU A 72 7.85 13.77 -23.60
C LEU A 72 8.38 14.06 -22.20
N TYR A 73 7.72 14.96 -21.46
CA TYR A 73 8.06 15.27 -20.09
C TYR A 73 7.97 14.02 -19.21
N PHE A 74 6.86 13.27 -19.25
CA PHE A 74 6.72 12.02 -18.49
C PHE A 74 7.74 10.96 -18.90
N ASN A 75 8.08 10.84 -20.19
CA ASN A 75 9.14 9.93 -20.64
C ASN A 75 10.51 10.36 -20.13
N LEU A 76 10.84 11.66 -20.14
CA LEU A 76 12.10 12.18 -19.61
C LEU A 76 12.18 12.02 -18.09
N CYS A 77 11.08 12.27 -17.38
CA CYS A 77 10.96 12.01 -15.95
C CYS A 77 11.19 10.52 -15.70
N GLY A 78 10.48 9.66 -16.44
CA GLY A 78 10.64 8.22 -16.43
C GLY A 78 12.09 7.83 -16.66
N LEU A 79 12.75 8.37 -17.67
CA LEU A 79 14.17 8.17 -17.93
C LEU A 79 15.04 8.61 -16.73
N ALA A 80 14.85 9.82 -16.20
CA ALA A 80 15.63 10.33 -15.08
C ALA A 80 15.48 9.46 -13.82
N GLY A 81 14.26 9.02 -13.50
CA GLY A 81 13.99 8.05 -12.43
C GLY A 81 14.56 6.67 -12.74
N ASN A 82 14.43 6.20 -13.98
CA ASN A 82 14.99 4.96 -14.53
C ASN A 82 16.49 5.04 -14.76
N TYR A 83 17.19 6.10 -14.42
CA TYR A 83 18.66 6.08 -14.34
C TYR A 83 19.15 6.55 -12.98
N GLY A 84 18.23 6.75 -12.03
CA GLY A 84 18.56 7.29 -10.72
C GLY A 84 19.36 8.59 -10.81
N MET A 85 19.07 9.44 -11.81
CA MET A 85 19.94 10.56 -12.22
C MET A 85 20.31 11.47 -11.05
N TRP A 86 19.38 11.68 -10.11
CA TRP A 86 19.59 12.47 -8.90
C TRP A 86 19.56 11.65 -7.61
N GLN A 87 19.31 10.36 -7.70
CA GLN A 87 19.04 9.48 -6.57
C GLN A 87 20.16 9.51 -5.54
N SER A 88 21.41 9.41 -5.99
CA SER A 88 22.60 9.47 -5.13
C SER A 88 22.72 10.78 -4.35
N LEU A 89 22.11 11.87 -4.83
CA LEU A 89 22.24 13.19 -4.21
C LEU A 89 21.26 13.44 -3.07
N HIS A 90 20.19 12.64 -2.93
CA HIS A 90 19.12 12.95 -1.97
C HIS A 90 18.60 11.75 -1.19
N MET A 91 19.15 10.54 -1.43
CA MET A 91 18.79 9.37 -0.63
C MET A 91 19.55 9.32 0.68
N TYR A 92 18.80 9.22 1.77
CA TYR A 92 19.32 8.77 3.04
C TYR A 92 19.49 7.24 3.02
N HIS A 93 20.74 6.78 3.02
CA HIS A 93 21.07 5.36 3.07
C HIS A 93 20.99 4.80 4.49
N GLU A 94 21.37 5.62 5.46
CA GLU A 94 21.29 5.27 6.88
C GLU A 94 19.83 5.31 7.34
N THR A 95 19.37 4.20 7.90
CA THR A 95 18.13 4.11 8.65
C THR A 95 18.41 3.42 9.96
N CYS A 96 17.60 3.77 10.95
CA CYS A 96 17.59 3.14 12.26
C CYS A 96 18.93 3.25 12.98
N ALA A 97 19.00 4.11 14.00
CA ALA A 97 20.24 4.43 14.72
C ALA A 97 20.27 3.82 16.13
N HIS A 98 19.40 2.87 16.45
CA HIS A 98 19.40 2.25 17.76
C HIS A 98 20.53 1.22 17.89
N GLU A 99 21.08 1.10 19.10
CA GLU A 99 22.03 0.04 19.42
C GLU A 99 21.40 -1.34 19.12
N PRO A 100 22.10 -2.22 18.38
CA PRO A 100 21.60 -3.54 18.09
C PRO A 100 21.57 -4.39 19.37
N LEU A 101 20.54 -5.24 19.47
CA LEU A 101 20.47 -6.34 20.42
C LEU A 101 21.56 -7.40 20.10
N PRO A 102 21.78 -8.38 20.99
CA PRO A 102 22.66 -9.50 20.70
C PRO A 102 22.33 -10.17 19.35
N VAL A 103 23.37 -10.69 18.68
CA VAL A 103 23.33 -11.16 17.28
C VAL A 103 22.22 -12.19 16.99
N ASN A 104 21.78 -12.93 18.02
CA ASN A 104 20.76 -13.96 17.94
C ASN A 104 19.33 -13.47 18.24
N GLN A 105 19.10 -12.15 18.37
CA GLN A 105 17.80 -11.58 18.71
C GLN A 105 17.44 -10.41 17.79
N SER A 106 16.36 -10.57 17.03
CA SER A 106 15.79 -9.48 16.22
C SER A 106 15.03 -8.43 17.05
N GLY A 107 14.56 -8.81 18.25
CA GLY A 107 13.65 -8.00 19.06
C GLY A 107 12.19 -8.04 18.59
N VAL A 108 11.88 -8.71 17.48
CA VAL A 108 10.50 -8.86 16.97
C VAL A 108 9.72 -9.79 17.89
N LYS A 109 8.59 -9.30 18.39
CA LYS A 109 7.71 -10.02 19.33
C LYS A 109 6.51 -10.64 18.64
N VAL A 110 6.03 -10.00 17.56
CA VAL A 110 4.83 -10.43 16.84
C VAL A 110 5.06 -10.36 15.33
N VAL A 111 4.77 -11.44 14.61
CA VAL A 111 4.68 -11.44 13.15
C VAL A 111 3.22 -11.67 12.73
N ILE A 112 2.76 -10.95 11.72
CA ILE A 112 1.43 -11.08 11.15
C ILE A 112 1.55 -11.84 9.83
N ALA A 113 1.10 -13.09 9.84
CA ALA A 113 1.08 -13.95 8.67
C ALA A 113 -0.21 -13.74 7.88
N GLY A 114 -0.10 -13.08 6.72
CA GLY A 114 -1.23 -12.87 5.83
C GLY A 114 -0.79 -12.16 4.57
N PHE A 115 -1.57 -12.35 3.50
CA PHE A 115 -1.35 -11.69 2.22
C PHE A 115 -1.96 -10.29 2.21
N ALA A 116 -1.60 -9.52 1.18
CA ALA A 116 -2.26 -8.28 0.84
C ALA A 116 -3.79 -8.40 0.91
N LYS A 117 -4.44 -7.37 1.48
CA LYS A 117 -5.90 -7.30 1.66
C LYS A 117 -6.52 -8.29 2.64
N MET A 118 -5.75 -9.02 3.43
CA MET A 118 -6.28 -9.87 4.52
C MET A 118 -6.39 -9.15 5.87
N GLY A 119 -6.19 -7.83 5.95
CA GLY A 119 -6.28 -7.07 7.21
C GLY A 119 -4.96 -6.86 7.95
N THR A 120 -3.84 -7.07 7.25
CA THR A 120 -2.45 -6.74 7.65
C THR A 120 -2.34 -5.33 8.27
N ARG A 121 -2.87 -4.31 7.58
CA ARG A 121 -2.87 -2.92 8.06
C ARG A 121 -3.71 -2.72 9.32
N THR A 122 -4.86 -3.39 9.41
CA THR A 122 -5.71 -3.37 10.62
C THR A 122 -4.96 -3.93 11.82
N LEU A 123 -4.26 -5.06 11.67
CA LEU A 123 -3.48 -5.64 12.76
C LEU A 123 -2.25 -4.83 13.10
N SER A 124 -1.51 -4.32 12.11
CA SER A 124 -0.36 -3.45 12.36
C SER A 124 -0.75 -2.23 13.20
N ARG A 125 -1.87 -1.56 12.86
CA ARG A 125 -2.41 -0.45 13.64
C ARG A 125 -2.90 -0.87 15.03
N THR A 126 -3.63 -1.99 15.11
CA THR A 126 -4.11 -2.55 16.39
C THR A 126 -2.96 -2.78 17.36
N LEU A 127 -1.86 -3.39 16.89
CA LEU A 127 -0.66 -3.62 17.70
C LEU A 127 0.00 -2.31 18.14
N PHE A 128 0.06 -1.31 17.25
CA PHE A 128 0.54 0.02 17.61
C PHE A 128 -0.29 0.64 18.75
N GLU A 129 -1.62 0.54 18.69
CA GLU A 129 -2.53 1.04 19.73
C GLU A 129 -2.42 0.26 21.06
N LEU A 130 -1.99 -1.00 21.02
CA LEU A 130 -1.67 -1.80 22.21
C LEU A 130 -0.28 -1.45 22.79
N GLY A 131 0.56 -0.72 22.05
CA GLY A 131 1.86 -0.22 22.52
C GLY A 131 3.07 -0.93 21.93
N TYR A 132 2.89 -1.71 20.86
CA TYR A 132 3.99 -2.10 19.98
C TYR A 132 4.34 -0.88 19.12
N ASN A 133 5.11 0.05 19.70
CA ASN A 133 5.36 1.39 19.12
C ASN A 133 6.07 1.32 17.75
N TYR A 134 6.75 0.20 17.49
CA TYR A 134 7.43 -0.12 16.24
C TYR A 134 6.73 -1.25 15.49
N SER A 135 5.40 -1.19 15.45
CA SER A 135 4.58 -2.07 14.62
C SER A 135 4.64 -1.61 13.16
N TYR A 136 5.34 -2.38 12.33
CA TYR A 136 5.56 -2.11 10.92
C TYR A 136 4.48 -2.77 10.07
N HIS A 137 4.14 -2.14 8.96
CA HIS A 137 3.53 -2.79 7.80
C HIS A 137 4.63 -3.12 6.78
N GLY A 138 4.25 -3.74 5.66
CA GLY A 138 5.20 -4.19 4.65
C GLY A 138 6.02 -3.03 4.08
N GLU A 139 5.43 -1.84 3.88
CA GLU A 139 6.16 -0.69 3.35
C GLU A 139 7.24 -0.19 4.30
N GLU A 140 7.00 -0.19 5.63
CA GLU A 140 8.04 0.23 6.57
C GLU A 140 9.11 -0.82 6.76
N LEU A 141 8.75 -2.11 6.75
CA LEU A 141 9.74 -3.18 6.74
C LEU A 141 10.66 -3.03 5.53
N LEU A 142 10.07 -2.86 4.35
CA LEU A 142 10.83 -2.71 3.13
C LEU A 142 11.68 -1.43 3.16
N SER A 143 11.10 -0.30 3.58
CA SER A 143 11.79 0.99 3.58
C SER A 143 12.91 1.08 4.62
N HIS A 144 12.67 0.66 5.87
CA HIS A 144 13.61 0.88 6.97
C HIS A 144 14.58 -0.27 7.17
N VAL A 145 14.19 -1.51 6.88
CA VAL A 145 15.00 -2.70 7.18
C VAL A 145 15.55 -3.30 5.88
N TRP A 146 14.70 -3.61 4.92
CA TRP A 146 15.11 -4.36 3.73
C TRP A 146 15.94 -3.53 2.74
N HIS A 147 15.47 -2.34 2.40
CA HIS A 147 16.10 -1.48 1.40
C HIS A 147 17.58 -1.18 1.72
N PRO A 148 17.98 -0.84 2.97
CA PRO A 148 19.39 -0.72 3.32
C PRO A 148 20.20 -2.01 3.13
N ILE A 149 19.64 -3.17 3.47
CA ILE A 149 20.31 -4.47 3.27
C ILE A 149 20.54 -4.70 1.77
N ALA A 150 19.49 -4.54 0.97
CA ALA A 150 19.56 -4.72 -0.47
C ALA A 150 20.53 -3.72 -1.13
N TYR A 151 20.45 -2.45 -0.75
CA TYR A 151 21.36 -1.41 -1.21
C TYR A 151 22.82 -1.72 -0.88
N GLU A 152 23.13 -2.11 0.35
CA GLU A 152 24.49 -2.48 0.77
C GLU A 152 25.01 -3.74 0.05
N TYR A 153 24.14 -4.68 -0.29
CA TYR A 153 24.50 -5.84 -1.09
C TYR A 153 24.84 -5.41 -2.52
N TRP A 154 23.99 -4.60 -3.14
CA TRP A 154 24.14 -4.14 -4.53
C TRP A 154 25.31 -3.17 -4.72
N ALA A 155 25.56 -2.28 -3.76
CA ALA A 155 26.65 -1.31 -3.82
C ALA A 155 28.06 -1.92 -3.89
N ARG A 156 28.21 -3.22 -3.60
CA ARG A 156 29.49 -3.91 -3.65
C ARG A 156 29.94 -4.12 -5.10
N PRO A 157 31.22 -3.86 -5.44
CA PRO A 157 31.73 -4.05 -6.80
C PRO A 157 31.49 -5.46 -7.37
N GLU A 158 31.62 -6.50 -6.56
CA GLU A 158 31.38 -7.90 -6.95
C GLU A 158 29.92 -8.21 -7.31
N ASN A 159 28.98 -7.35 -6.91
CA ASN A 159 27.55 -7.44 -7.22
C ASN A 159 27.12 -6.46 -8.32
N GLY A 160 28.07 -5.80 -9.00
CA GLY A 160 27.82 -4.79 -10.04
C GLY A 160 27.98 -3.35 -9.55
N GLY A 161 28.15 -3.12 -8.25
CA GLY A 161 28.22 -1.77 -7.69
C GLY A 161 26.89 -1.00 -7.84
N LEU A 162 26.95 0.33 -7.86
CA LEU A 162 25.75 1.17 -8.01
C LEU A 162 25.10 1.11 -9.41
N SER A 163 25.47 0.15 -10.27
CA SER A 163 24.82 -0.08 -11.57
C SER A 163 23.56 -0.94 -11.49
N VAL A 164 23.18 -1.38 -10.29
CA VAL A 164 22.01 -2.23 -10.01
C VAL A 164 20.71 -1.42 -10.14
N PRO A 165 19.58 -2.00 -10.58
CA PRO A 165 18.80 -1.38 -11.61
C PRO A 165 18.12 -0.12 -11.13
N PRO A 166 18.21 0.93 -11.94
CA PRO A 166 17.54 2.16 -11.63
C PRO A 166 16.02 1.95 -11.61
N ILE A 167 15.44 2.47 -10.54
CA ILE A 167 14.19 1.95 -9.99
C ILE A 167 13.02 1.97 -10.94
N GLY A 168 12.85 2.93 -11.84
CA GLY A 168 11.60 2.96 -12.61
C GLY A 168 11.50 1.89 -13.73
N THR A 169 12.35 0.86 -13.68
CA THR A 169 12.07 -0.47 -14.22
C THR A 169 11.36 -1.39 -13.20
N VAL A 170 10.66 -0.83 -12.20
CA VAL A 170 9.90 -1.58 -11.17
C VAL A 170 9.02 -2.66 -11.79
N THR A 171 8.45 -2.45 -12.98
CA THR A 171 7.61 -3.45 -13.67
C THR A 171 8.37 -4.38 -14.61
N SER A 172 9.67 -4.18 -14.79
CA SER A 172 10.50 -4.99 -15.67
C SER A 172 10.63 -6.40 -15.10
N SER A 173 10.23 -7.38 -15.90
CA SER A 173 10.43 -8.79 -15.60
C SER A 173 11.91 -9.14 -15.36
N ALA A 174 12.84 -8.33 -15.87
CA ALA A 174 14.27 -8.54 -15.72
C ALA A 174 14.74 -8.55 -14.25
N TYR A 175 14.02 -7.89 -13.34
CA TYR A 175 14.47 -7.70 -11.95
C TYR A 175 13.67 -8.47 -10.91
N ARG A 176 12.73 -9.33 -11.34
CA ARG A 176 11.82 -10.11 -10.47
C ARG A 176 12.52 -11.04 -9.47
N LYS A 177 13.84 -11.21 -9.55
CA LYS A 177 14.62 -12.11 -8.70
C LYS A 177 15.76 -11.41 -7.96
N GLU A 178 15.93 -10.10 -8.12
CA GLU A 178 17.06 -9.41 -7.50
C GLU A 178 16.96 -9.40 -5.97
N ASP A 179 15.78 -9.16 -5.40
CA ASP A 179 15.62 -9.25 -3.95
C ASP A 179 15.70 -10.70 -3.45
N VAL A 180 15.26 -11.67 -4.25
CA VAL A 180 15.44 -13.09 -3.91
C VAL A 180 16.94 -13.44 -3.84
N ARG A 181 17.75 -12.89 -4.76
CA ARG A 181 19.21 -13.04 -4.73
C ARG A 181 19.81 -12.38 -3.50
N VAL A 182 19.40 -11.16 -3.15
CA VAL A 182 19.83 -10.48 -1.91
C VAL A 182 19.46 -11.33 -0.69
N LEU A 183 18.23 -11.84 -0.65
CA LEU A 183 17.71 -12.63 0.45
C LEU A 183 18.49 -13.91 0.66
N ASN A 184 18.79 -14.63 -0.41
CA ASN A 184 19.61 -15.84 -0.35
C ASN A 184 21.06 -15.57 0.12
N ASN A 185 21.54 -14.32 0.01
CA ASN A 185 22.86 -13.89 0.48
C ASN A 185 22.80 -13.12 1.81
N THR A 186 21.62 -12.96 2.39
CA THR A 186 21.43 -12.27 3.67
C THR A 186 21.44 -13.30 4.78
N SER A 187 22.50 -13.29 5.60
CA SER A 187 22.57 -14.14 6.80
C SER A 187 21.43 -13.78 7.78
N ARG A 188 20.96 -14.77 8.53
CA ARG A 188 19.98 -14.59 9.62
C ARG A 188 20.43 -13.55 10.63
N GLU A 189 21.72 -13.52 10.96
CA GLU A 189 22.34 -12.61 11.93
C GLU A 189 22.29 -11.15 11.45
N LEU A 190 22.56 -10.92 10.16
CA LEU A 190 22.44 -9.60 9.55
C LEU A 190 20.99 -9.10 9.57
N LEU A 191 20.04 -9.97 9.23
CA LEU A 191 18.62 -9.62 9.26
C LEU A 191 18.15 -9.32 10.70
N ALA A 192 18.51 -10.17 11.67
CA ALA A 192 18.20 -9.97 13.08
C ALA A 192 18.79 -8.64 13.60
N LYS A 193 20.06 -8.36 13.30
CA LYS A 193 20.72 -7.10 13.66
C LYS A 193 19.96 -5.89 13.09
N ARG A 194 19.55 -5.95 11.82
CA ARG A 194 18.85 -4.83 11.15
C ARG A 194 17.45 -4.58 11.72
N LEU A 195 16.67 -5.64 11.94
CA LEU A 195 15.37 -5.55 12.63
C LEU A 195 15.52 -4.93 14.02
N SER A 196 16.54 -5.38 14.76
CA SER A 196 16.80 -4.91 16.12
C SER A 196 17.22 -3.44 16.17
N THR A 197 18.11 -3.01 15.28
CA THR A 197 18.51 -1.61 15.14
C THR A 197 17.32 -0.70 14.78
N CYS A 198 16.30 -1.23 14.11
CA CYS A 198 15.02 -0.54 13.86
C CYS A 198 13.99 -0.69 14.99
N ARG A 199 14.32 -1.41 16.06
CA ARG A 199 13.42 -1.75 17.18
C ARG A 199 12.10 -2.36 16.73
N THR A 200 12.07 -3.09 15.61
CA THR A 200 10.84 -3.66 15.06
C THR A 200 10.15 -4.55 16.08
N ASP A 201 9.08 -4.06 16.68
CA ASP A 201 8.33 -4.74 17.74
C ASP A 201 7.38 -5.78 17.14
N ALA A 202 6.73 -5.41 16.03
CA ALA A 202 5.80 -6.24 15.30
C ALA A 202 5.87 -5.94 13.81
N VAL A 203 5.49 -6.90 12.96
CA VAL A 203 5.53 -6.69 11.51
C VAL A 203 4.45 -7.46 10.76
N ALA A 204 3.82 -6.80 9.78
CA ALA A 204 3.00 -7.42 8.75
C ALA A 204 3.73 -7.40 7.40
N PHE A 205 3.55 -8.44 6.58
CA PHE A 205 4.33 -8.69 5.36
C PHE A 205 3.56 -8.42 4.06
N ASP A 206 2.65 -7.45 4.06
CA ASP A 206 1.88 -7.05 2.87
C ASP A 206 2.83 -6.55 1.76
N GLY A 207 2.94 -7.28 0.65
CA GLY A 207 3.90 -7.01 -0.44
C GLY A 207 5.36 -7.39 -0.11
N ALA A 208 5.60 -8.00 1.04
CA ALA A 208 6.90 -8.47 1.49
C ALA A 208 6.82 -9.92 2.01
N GLU A 209 5.88 -10.71 1.50
CA GLU A 209 5.55 -12.04 2.02
C GLU A 209 6.76 -12.99 2.02
N GLY A 210 7.66 -12.86 1.04
CA GLY A 210 8.91 -13.62 0.96
C GLY A 210 9.85 -13.39 2.15
N LEU A 211 9.67 -12.31 2.93
CA LEU A 211 10.42 -12.05 4.15
C LEU A 211 9.81 -12.69 5.40
N PHE A 212 8.60 -13.27 5.33
CA PHE A 212 7.92 -13.84 6.51
C PHE A 212 8.78 -14.90 7.22
N TRP A 213 9.23 -15.93 6.48
CA TRP A 213 10.02 -17.02 7.04
C TRP A 213 11.41 -16.57 7.54
N PRO A 214 12.20 -15.79 6.77
CA PRO A 214 13.45 -15.22 7.25
C PRO A 214 13.31 -14.44 8.56
N VAL A 215 12.26 -13.62 8.69
CA VAL A 215 12.02 -12.85 9.92
C VAL A 215 11.56 -13.76 11.07
N TYR A 216 10.69 -14.72 10.81
CA TYR A 216 10.27 -15.71 11.81
C TYR A 216 11.47 -16.48 12.37
N GLU A 217 12.35 -16.96 11.48
CA GLU A 217 13.57 -17.67 11.86
C GLU A 217 14.54 -16.76 12.62
N ALA A 218 14.70 -15.50 12.22
CA ALA A 218 15.52 -14.51 12.94
C ALA A 218 14.98 -14.10 14.33
N SER A 219 13.77 -14.51 14.69
CA SER A 219 13.05 -14.02 15.88
C SER A 219 12.65 -15.17 16.80
N PRO A 220 13.52 -15.61 17.73
CA PRO A 220 13.15 -16.64 18.70
C PRO A 220 11.91 -16.21 19.50
N ASP A 221 11.06 -17.17 19.83
CA ASP A 221 9.85 -16.97 20.67
C ASP A 221 8.78 -16.01 20.11
N VAL A 222 8.89 -15.60 18.84
CA VAL A 222 7.92 -14.72 18.21
C VAL A 222 6.52 -15.35 18.19
N LYS A 223 5.50 -14.54 18.49
CA LYS A 223 4.09 -14.91 18.35
C LYS A 223 3.61 -14.62 16.93
N VAL A 224 2.76 -15.49 16.39
CA VAL A 224 2.26 -15.42 15.01
C VAL A 224 0.75 -15.17 15.01
N LEU A 225 0.35 -14.04 14.45
CA LEU A 225 -1.06 -13.74 14.17
C LEU A 225 -1.37 -14.15 12.73
N VAL A 226 -2.26 -15.13 12.55
CA VAL A 226 -2.55 -15.76 11.25
C VAL A 226 -3.85 -15.21 10.70
N LEU A 227 -3.78 -14.52 9.57
CA LEU A 227 -4.92 -13.91 8.87
C LEU A 227 -5.58 -14.86 7.86
N ASN A 228 -5.83 -16.13 8.23
CA ASN A 228 -6.44 -17.12 7.34
C ASN A 228 -7.99 -17.11 7.37
N TRP A 229 -8.60 -15.93 7.48
CA TRP A 229 -10.07 -15.79 7.62
C TRP A 229 -10.83 -15.66 6.30
N ARG A 230 -10.10 -15.48 5.19
CA ARG A 230 -10.63 -15.47 3.82
C ARG A 230 -10.21 -16.73 3.09
N THR A 231 -11.13 -17.28 2.31
CA THR A 231 -10.78 -18.23 1.26
C THR A 231 -9.90 -17.57 0.19
N PHE A 232 -9.17 -18.39 -0.59
CA PHE A 232 -8.38 -17.89 -1.72
C PHE A 232 -9.23 -17.05 -2.69
N GLU A 233 -10.43 -17.51 -3.02
CA GLU A 233 -11.33 -16.79 -3.94
C GLU A 233 -11.78 -15.42 -3.40
N GLU A 234 -12.07 -15.31 -2.10
CA GLU A 234 -12.41 -14.03 -1.47
C GLU A 234 -11.21 -13.07 -1.42
N ALA A 235 -10.02 -13.60 -1.14
CA ALA A 235 -8.78 -12.84 -1.15
C ALA A 235 -8.46 -12.33 -2.56
N LYS A 236 -8.50 -13.21 -3.56
CA LYS A 236 -8.29 -12.90 -4.98
C LYS A 236 -9.28 -11.84 -5.48
N LYS A 237 -10.57 -12.03 -5.25
CA LYS A 237 -11.60 -11.04 -5.63
C LYS A 237 -11.34 -9.67 -5.03
N SER A 238 -10.98 -9.62 -3.75
CA SER A 238 -10.66 -8.36 -3.07
C SER A 238 -9.40 -7.71 -3.63
N PHE A 239 -8.40 -8.53 -3.97
CA PHE A 239 -7.16 -8.08 -4.58
C PHE A 239 -7.38 -7.53 -5.99
N GLU A 240 -8.15 -8.21 -6.84
CA GLU A 240 -8.49 -7.76 -8.20
C GLU A 240 -9.26 -6.43 -8.17
N ALA A 241 -10.26 -6.32 -7.28
CA ALA A 241 -11.01 -5.08 -7.10
C ALA A 241 -10.09 -3.91 -6.67
N PHE A 242 -9.12 -4.19 -5.80
CA PHE A 242 -8.10 -3.23 -5.42
C PHE A 242 -7.17 -2.87 -6.59
N ALA A 243 -6.64 -3.86 -7.30
CA ALA A 243 -5.67 -3.70 -8.37
C ALA A 243 -6.22 -2.84 -9.51
N ILE A 244 -7.50 -2.99 -9.87
CA ILE A 244 -8.16 -2.19 -10.91
C ILE A 244 -8.11 -0.69 -10.62
N LEU A 245 -8.27 -0.29 -9.36
CA LEU A 245 -8.20 1.12 -8.95
C LEU A 245 -6.77 1.55 -8.62
N PHE A 246 -6.02 0.66 -8.00
CA PHE A 246 -4.67 0.90 -7.53
C PHE A 246 -3.68 1.09 -8.67
N LEU A 247 -3.74 0.27 -9.74
CA LEU A 247 -2.77 0.34 -10.84
C LEU A 247 -2.82 1.68 -11.61
N PRO A 248 -3.99 2.21 -12.02
CA PRO A 248 -4.06 3.54 -12.61
C PRO A 248 -3.61 4.63 -11.64
N TRP A 249 -4.01 4.53 -10.37
CA TRP A 249 -3.65 5.51 -9.36
C TRP A 249 -2.15 5.53 -9.09
N ILE A 250 -1.52 4.38 -8.85
CA ILE A 250 -0.08 4.29 -8.63
C ILE A 250 0.68 4.68 -9.88
N THR A 251 0.16 4.42 -11.08
CA THR A 251 0.78 4.92 -12.32
C THR A 251 0.73 6.44 -12.36
N LEU A 252 -0.42 7.05 -12.07
CA LEU A 252 -0.57 8.51 -12.06
C LEU A 252 0.32 9.15 -10.99
N VAL A 253 0.28 8.62 -9.76
CA VAL A 253 1.07 9.11 -8.63
C VAL A 253 2.55 8.87 -8.87
N ALA A 254 2.96 7.71 -9.37
CA ALA A 254 4.35 7.46 -9.73
C ALA A 254 4.82 8.43 -10.82
N ASN A 255 4.02 8.72 -11.85
CA ASN A 255 4.40 9.73 -12.85
C ASN A 255 4.52 11.13 -12.25
N ALA A 256 3.64 11.51 -11.32
CA ALA A 256 3.74 12.76 -10.59
C ALA A 256 4.98 12.79 -9.67
N ASP A 257 5.27 11.69 -8.98
CA ASP A 257 6.42 11.57 -8.08
C ASP A 257 7.73 11.60 -8.87
N ILE A 258 7.81 10.84 -9.97
CA ILE A 258 8.94 10.82 -10.91
C ILE A 258 9.14 12.22 -11.53
N SER A 259 8.08 13.00 -11.73
CA SER A 259 8.22 14.38 -12.22
C SER A 259 9.01 15.30 -11.28
N MET A 260 8.98 15.01 -9.98
CA MET A 260 9.80 15.71 -8.99
C MET A 260 11.30 15.40 -9.16
N HIS A 261 11.64 14.34 -9.87
CA HIS A 261 13.01 13.91 -10.18
C HIS A 261 13.52 14.39 -11.54
N LEU A 262 12.77 15.14 -12.35
CA LEU A 262 13.38 15.72 -13.56
C LEU A 262 14.39 16.82 -13.20
N LEU A 263 14.00 17.64 -12.23
CA LEU A 263 14.84 18.69 -11.67
C LEU A 263 15.39 18.22 -10.32
N PRO A 264 16.54 18.72 -9.86
CA PRO A 264 17.15 18.31 -8.60
C PRO A 264 16.44 18.93 -7.39
N TRP A 265 15.10 19.01 -7.39
CA TRP A 265 14.30 19.57 -6.30
C TRP A 265 14.57 18.84 -4.99
N MET A 266 14.74 17.53 -5.06
CA MET A 266 15.09 16.72 -3.89
C MET A 266 16.49 17.02 -3.35
N SER A 267 17.44 17.45 -4.21
CA SER A 267 18.74 17.92 -3.75
C SER A 267 18.64 19.27 -3.05
N LEU A 268 17.86 20.22 -3.60
CA LEU A 268 17.58 21.48 -2.91
C LEU A 268 16.92 21.22 -1.54
N HIS A 269 15.95 20.31 -1.52
CA HIS A 269 15.29 19.89 -0.30
C HIS A 269 16.29 19.29 0.71
N HIS A 270 17.14 18.37 0.28
CA HIS A 270 18.10 17.67 1.14
C HIS A 270 19.24 18.58 1.64
N TYR A 271 19.82 19.43 0.80
CA TYR A 271 20.99 20.24 1.17
C TYR A 271 20.66 21.62 1.72
N VAL A 272 19.44 22.13 1.50
CA VAL A 272 19.05 23.48 1.96
C VAL A 272 17.88 23.41 2.92
N VAL A 273 16.75 22.84 2.51
CA VAL A 273 15.52 22.89 3.32
C VAL A 273 15.65 22.04 4.59
N GLU A 274 16.21 20.84 4.47
CA GLU A 274 16.26 19.88 5.57
C GLU A 274 17.21 20.32 6.71
N PRO A 275 18.43 20.87 6.44
CA PRO A 275 19.25 21.51 7.46
C PRO A 275 18.58 22.72 8.13
N LEU A 276 17.89 23.58 7.36
CA LEU A 276 17.18 24.73 7.89
C LEU A 276 16.04 24.34 8.84
N LEU A 277 15.44 23.17 8.64
CA LEU A 277 14.39 22.61 9.49
C LEU A 277 14.92 21.72 10.63
N GLY A 278 16.25 21.62 10.80
CA GLY A 278 16.86 20.78 11.83
C GLY A 278 16.77 19.29 11.55
N TYR A 279 16.98 18.89 10.30
CA TYR A 279 17.10 17.49 9.86
C TYR A 279 15.90 16.56 10.15
N PRO A 280 14.64 16.95 9.92
CA PRO A 280 13.48 16.16 10.36
C PRO A 280 13.26 14.85 9.58
N ILE A 281 13.81 14.70 8.36
CA ILE A 281 13.78 13.42 7.64
C ILE A 281 14.86 12.49 8.18
N LYS A 282 16.09 12.99 8.34
CA LYS A 282 17.17 12.20 8.93
C LYS A 282 16.77 11.66 10.31
N HIS A 283 16.29 12.52 11.20
CA HIS A 283 15.84 12.10 12.53
C HIS A 283 14.67 11.11 12.48
N PHE A 284 13.78 11.24 11.50
CA PHE A 284 12.73 10.27 11.29
C PHE A 284 13.29 8.89 10.90
N LEU A 285 14.24 8.85 9.96
CA LEU A 285 14.85 7.61 9.50
C LEU A 285 15.71 6.95 10.57
N GLU A 286 16.51 7.73 11.30
CA GLU A 286 17.29 7.29 12.45
C GLU A 286 16.40 6.73 13.56
N SER A 287 15.19 7.28 13.74
CA SER A 287 14.27 6.80 14.77
C SER A 287 13.64 5.44 14.46
N GLY A 288 13.71 4.94 13.22
CA GLY A 288 13.04 3.68 12.83
C GLY A 288 11.53 3.67 13.10
N ARG A 289 10.86 4.83 13.16
CA ARG A 289 9.45 4.88 13.51
C ARG A 289 8.57 4.52 12.32
N PRO A 290 7.48 3.72 12.48
CA PRO A 290 6.61 3.38 11.37
C PRO A 290 5.86 4.60 10.84
N LEU A 291 5.75 4.68 9.51
CA LEU A 291 5.12 5.77 8.77
C LEU A 291 3.59 5.73 8.89
N ILE A 292 2.98 4.59 8.60
CA ILE A 292 1.54 4.37 8.42
C ILE A 292 0.78 4.50 9.74
N ASN A 293 1.41 4.10 10.83
CA ASN A 293 0.77 4.06 12.15
C ASN A 293 0.94 5.37 12.94
N GLN A 294 1.59 6.39 12.35
CA GLN A 294 1.89 7.65 13.03
C GLN A 294 1.28 8.85 12.32
N HIS A 295 1.12 9.93 13.09
CA HIS A 295 0.80 11.23 12.50
C HIS A 295 2.01 11.74 11.70
N GLN A 296 1.80 12.00 10.41
CA GLN A 296 2.85 12.47 9.52
C GLN A 296 2.68 13.97 9.26
N SER A 297 3.79 14.71 9.32
CA SER A 297 3.82 16.06 8.76
C SER A 297 3.74 15.97 7.23
N ALA A 298 3.17 17.00 6.59
CA ALA A 298 3.14 17.10 5.14
C ALA A 298 4.54 16.95 4.51
N TYR A 299 5.57 17.44 5.20
CA TYR A 299 6.97 17.31 4.81
C TYR A 299 7.43 15.85 4.73
N LYS A 300 7.15 15.04 5.77
CA LYS A 300 7.49 13.61 5.78
C LYS A 300 6.69 12.84 4.74
N MET A 301 5.42 13.19 4.54
CA MET A 301 4.58 12.61 3.48
C MET A 301 5.19 12.84 2.10
N LEU A 302 5.59 14.09 1.80
CA LEU A 302 6.19 14.43 0.51
C LEU A 302 7.48 13.65 0.26
N TRP A 303 8.38 13.60 1.23
CA TRP A 303 9.62 12.82 1.13
C TRP A 303 9.36 11.33 0.95
N THR A 304 8.40 10.77 1.72
CA THR A 304 8.02 9.35 1.63
C THR A 304 7.52 9.04 0.22
N ARG A 305 6.67 9.90 -0.34
CA ARG A 305 6.16 9.73 -1.71
C ARG A 305 7.27 9.82 -2.76
N ALA A 306 8.13 10.83 -2.65
CA ALA A 306 9.26 11.01 -3.55
C ALA A 306 10.24 9.81 -3.55
N THR A 307 10.33 9.07 -2.44
CA THR A 307 11.24 7.92 -2.29
C THR A 307 10.55 6.56 -2.31
N ALA A 308 9.20 6.52 -2.34
CA ALA A 308 8.39 5.31 -2.25
C ALA A 308 8.73 4.28 -3.32
N GLY A 309 8.86 4.76 -4.56
CA GLY A 309 9.28 3.96 -5.71
C GLY A 309 10.50 3.08 -5.39
N MET A 310 11.47 3.66 -4.69
CA MET A 310 12.77 3.06 -4.45
C MET A 310 12.84 2.26 -3.15
N ARG A 311 12.28 2.81 -2.09
CA ARG A 311 12.43 2.26 -0.75
C ARG A 311 11.51 1.07 -0.49
N TYR A 312 10.39 0.95 -1.17
CA TYR A 312 9.49 -0.18 -0.95
C TYR A 312 8.73 -0.65 -2.18
N CYS A 313 8.25 0.23 -3.06
CA CYS A 313 7.51 -0.22 -4.25
C CYS A 313 8.38 -1.08 -5.17
N GLY A 314 9.65 -0.71 -5.38
CA GLY A 314 10.59 -1.49 -6.18
C GLY A 314 10.71 -2.93 -5.69
N HIS A 315 10.82 -3.10 -4.37
CA HIS A 315 10.97 -4.39 -3.73
C HIS A 315 9.75 -5.32 -3.87
N TRP A 316 8.54 -4.74 -3.99
CA TRP A 316 7.36 -5.53 -4.32
C TRP A 316 7.56 -6.32 -5.61
N PHE A 317 8.10 -5.69 -6.65
CA PHE A 317 8.22 -6.33 -7.95
C PHE A 317 9.56 -7.04 -8.17
N MET A 318 10.51 -6.93 -7.23
CA MET A 318 11.82 -7.59 -7.27
C MET A 318 11.85 -9.00 -6.64
N GLY A 319 10.68 -9.53 -6.31
CA GLY A 319 10.48 -10.94 -5.96
C GLY A 319 10.11 -11.21 -4.49
N LEU A 320 9.98 -10.18 -3.65
CA LEU A 320 9.51 -10.35 -2.27
C LEU A 320 7.99 -10.46 -2.14
N CYS A 321 7.26 -9.93 -3.11
CA CYS A 321 5.82 -9.96 -3.13
C CYS A 321 5.30 -11.27 -3.72
N GLU A 322 4.78 -12.17 -2.88
CA GLU A 322 4.28 -13.45 -3.36
C GLU A 322 2.90 -13.35 -4.00
N TRP A 323 2.15 -12.27 -3.76
CA TRP A 323 0.78 -12.17 -4.27
C TRP A 323 0.66 -12.04 -5.80
N ILE A 324 1.71 -11.55 -6.48
CA ILE A 324 1.71 -11.36 -7.93
C ILE A 324 1.53 -12.69 -8.67
N ASP A 325 2.11 -13.76 -8.14
CA ASP A 325 2.05 -15.10 -8.72
C ASP A 325 1.29 -16.08 -7.80
N MET A 326 0.28 -15.60 -7.06
CA MET A 326 -0.49 -16.39 -6.10
C MET A 326 -1.44 -17.36 -6.80
N SER A 327 -1.33 -18.63 -6.45
CA SER A 327 -2.31 -19.68 -6.77
C SER A 327 -3.00 -20.16 -5.50
N GLU A 328 -4.14 -20.84 -5.64
CA GLU A 328 -4.81 -21.50 -4.52
C GLU A 328 -3.88 -22.46 -3.78
N GLU A 329 -3.07 -23.22 -4.53
CA GLU A 329 -2.06 -24.13 -3.96
C GLU A 329 -1.02 -23.38 -3.12
N LYS A 330 -0.46 -22.28 -3.62
CA LYS A 330 0.52 -21.47 -2.85
C LYS A 330 -0.11 -20.86 -1.61
N HIS A 331 -1.34 -20.34 -1.74
CA HIS A 331 -2.09 -19.79 -0.62
C HIS A 331 -2.32 -20.84 0.47
N ALA A 332 -2.81 -22.03 0.10
CA ALA A 332 -3.02 -23.13 1.03
C ALA A 332 -1.70 -23.63 1.63
N ALA A 333 -0.65 -23.80 0.82
CA ALA A 333 0.65 -24.26 1.27
C ALA A 333 1.30 -23.30 2.28
N PHE A 334 1.12 -21.98 2.11
CA PHE A 334 1.61 -20.98 3.05
C PHE A 334 1.02 -21.18 4.44
N PHE A 335 -0.32 -21.26 4.55
CA PHE A 335 -0.99 -21.45 5.84
C PHE A 335 -0.76 -22.84 6.42
N GLN A 336 -0.77 -23.91 5.60
CA GLN A 336 -0.42 -25.25 6.07
C GLN A 336 1.00 -25.33 6.63
N ARG A 337 1.96 -24.60 6.04
CA ARG A 337 3.33 -24.54 6.55
C ARG A 337 3.38 -23.84 7.91
N ILE A 338 2.62 -22.76 8.09
CA ILE A 338 2.46 -22.11 9.41
C ILE A 338 1.94 -23.12 10.42
N ASP A 339 0.92 -23.89 10.04
CA ASP A 339 0.31 -24.87 10.93
C ASP A 339 1.25 -25.99 11.34
N LYS A 340 2.16 -26.36 10.44
CA LYS A 340 3.16 -27.38 10.68
C LYS A 340 4.34 -26.89 11.52
N VAL A 341 4.76 -25.64 11.33
CA VAL A 341 6.03 -25.11 11.86
C VAL A 341 5.83 -24.32 13.15
N VAL A 342 4.75 -23.56 13.26
CA VAL A 342 4.50 -22.67 14.40
C VAL A 342 3.70 -23.44 15.46
N PRO A 343 4.22 -23.61 16.69
CA PRO A 343 3.47 -24.26 17.76
C PRO A 343 2.17 -23.53 18.07
N GLN A 344 1.14 -24.29 18.45
CA GLN A 344 -0.21 -23.78 18.71
C GLN A 344 -0.22 -22.63 19.73
N GLU A 345 0.58 -22.73 20.79
CA GLU A 345 0.68 -21.74 21.87
C GLU A 345 1.29 -20.41 21.40
N ARG A 346 2.00 -20.40 20.26
CA ARG A 346 2.57 -19.22 19.63
C ARG A 346 1.78 -18.76 18.41
N ARG A 347 0.60 -19.32 18.16
CA ARG A 347 -0.22 -19.05 16.97
C ARG A 347 -1.65 -18.66 17.37
N LEU A 348 -2.14 -17.54 16.83
CA LEU A 348 -3.54 -17.14 16.94
C LEU A 348 -4.12 -16.86 15.55
N GLU A 349 -5.20 -17.54 15.20
CA GLU A 349 -5.98 -17.19 14.02
C GLU A 349 -6.81 -15.94 14.29
N VAL A 350 -6.73 -14.95 13.41
CA VAL A 350 -7.39 -13.66 13.58
C VAL A 350 -8.32 -13.37 12.41
N ASP A 351 -9.60 -13.19 12.72
CA ASP A 351 -10.58 -12.56 11.82
C ASP A 351 -10.79 -11.13 12.33
N PRO A 352 -10.26 -10.09 11.65
CA PRO A 352 -10.38 -8.70 12.07
C PRO A 352 -11.83 -8.22 12.28
N ARG A 353 -12.83 -8.95 11.79
CA ARG A 353 -14.26 -8.64 11.97
C ARG A 353 -14.84 -9.20 13.28
N LYS A 354 -14.20 -10.23 13.86
CA LYS A 354 -14.72 -11.00 14.99
C LYS A 354 -13.81 -10.93 16.21
N THR A 355 -12.49 -11.07 16.00
CA THR A 355 -11.49 -11.02 17.06
C THR A 355 -11.57 -9.70 17.81
N THR A 356 -11.41 -9.74 19.13
CA THR A 356 -11.47 -8.56 20.00
C THR A 356 -10.09 -8.17 20.54
N TYR A 357 -9.97 -6.97 21.09
CA TYR A 357 -8.75 -6.55 21.77
C TYR A 357 -8.42 -7.44 22.96
N GLU A 358 -9.41 -7.94 23.70
CA GLU A 358 -9.22 -8.80 24.86
C GLU A 358 -8.62 -10.15 24.46
N GLU A 359 -9.09 -10.74 23.36
CA GLU A 359 -8.54 -11.98 22.81
C GLU A 359 -7.08 -11.78 22.40
N LEU A 360 -6.78 -10.71 21.65
CA LEU A 360 -5.41 -10.36 21.28
C LEU A 360 -4.53 -10.11 22.50
N CYS A 361 -4.97 -9.31 23.46
CA CYS A 361 -4.21 -9.02 24.69
C CYS A 361 -3.97 -10.28 25.52
N SER A 362 -4.95 -11.19 25.61
CA SER A 362 -4.81 -12.46 26.30
C SER A 362 -3.73 -13.32 25.65
N PHE A 363 -3.79 -13.48 24.32
CA PHE A 363 -2.79 -14.22 23.55
C PHE A 363 -1.41 -13.57 23.62
N LEU A 364 -1.32 -12.25 23.59
CA LEU A 364 -0.08 -11.49 23.69
C LEU A 364 0.43 -11.31 25.13
N GLU A 365 -0.28 -11.86 26.12
CA GLU A 365 0.04 -11.77 27.56
C GLU A 365 0.14 -10.33 28.08
N MET A 366 -0.68 -9.43 27.53
CA MET A 366 -0.73 -8.03 27.92
C MET A 366 -1.77 -7.79 29.01
N LYS A 367 -1.31 -7.52 30.24
CA LYS A 367 -2.16 -7.19 31.40
C LYS A 367 -1.72 -5.87 32.05
N PRO A 368 -2.61 -4.87 32.20
CA PRO A 368 -3.99 -4.80 31.70
C PRO A 368 -4.05 -4.56 30.18
N CYS A 369 -5.16 -4.95 29.54
CA CYS A 369 -5.39 -4.63 28.14
C CYS A 369 -5.75 -3.15 27.97
N LYS A 370 -5.03 -2.42 27.11
CA LYS A 370 -5.17 -0.96 26.95
C LYS A 370 -6.44 -0.53 26.21
N LYS A 371 -7.05 -1.45 25.47
CA LYS A 371 -8.20 -1.25 24.59
C LYS A 371 -9.20 -2.37 24.81
N SER A 372 -10.45 -2.18 24.38
CA SER A 372 -11.52 -3.17 24.53
C SER A 372 -12.43 -3.21 23.31
N GLY A 373 -13.12 -4.33 23.12
CA GLY A 373 -14.09 -4.53 22.05
C GLY A 373 -13.48 -4.94 20.71
N ARG A 374 -14.21 -4.68 19.62
CA ARG A 374 -13.80 -5.07 18.26
C ARG A 374 -12.62 -4.26 17.76
N LEU A 375 -11.79 -4.89 16.92
CA LEU A 375 -10.67 -4.22 16.28
C LEU A 375 -11.19 -3.12 15.32
N PRO A 376 -10.51 -1.96 15.25
CA PRO A 376 -10.88 -0.89 14.35
C PRO A 376 -10.61 -1.31 12.92
N ARG A 377 -11.49 -0.93 11.99
CA ARG A 377 -11.18 -1.04 10.57
C ARG A 377 -10.14 0.02 10.20
N ALA A 378 -8.97 -0.39 9.73
CA ALA A 378 -8.01 0.56 9.17
C ALA A 378 -8.49 1.04 7.79
N ILE A 379 -8.62 2.35 7.61
CA ILE A 379 -8.88 2.94 6.30
C ILE A 379 -7.59 2.89 5.50
N ASN A 380 -7.65 2.35 4.28
CA ASN A 380 -6.53 2.43 3.35
C ASN A 380 -6.48 3.83 2.74
N LEU A 381 -5.77 4.75 3.41
CA LEU A 381 -5.62 6.14 2.98
C LEU A 381 -4.94 6.29 1.60
N GLY A 382 -4.24 5.24 1.13
CA GLY A 382 -3.61 5.25 -0.20
C GLY A 382 -4.61 5.27 -1.35
N ASN A 383 -5.83 4.78 -1.15
CA ASN A 383 -6.67 4.35 -2.28
C ASN A 383 -7.99 5.10 -2.47
N HIS A 384 -8.30 6.13 -1.68
CA HIS A 384 -9.69 6.60 -1.60
C HIS A 384 -10.67 5.40 -1.45
N GLU A 385 -10.26 4.36 -0.70
CA GLU A 385 -11.10 3.21 -0.37
C GLU A 385 -12.21 3.71 0.58
N PHE A 386 -13.20 4.38 0.01
CA PHE A 386 -14.57 4.31 0.51
C PHE A 386 -15.02 2.89 0.16
N ASP A 387 -14.94 1.98 1.11
CA ASP A 387 -15.47 0.65 0.92
C ASP A 387 -16.92 0.75 0.45
N PHE A 388 -17.20 0.16 -0.71
CA PHE A 388 -18.55 -0.25 -1.08
C PHE A 388 -19.06 -1.13 0.05
N SER A 389 -19.92 -0.57 0.91
CA SER A 389 -20.65 -1.36 1.88
C SER A 389 -21.31 -2.52 1.10
N PRO A 390 -21.24 -3.77 1.58
CA PRO A 390 -22.18 -4.75 1.07
C PRO A 390 -23.57 -4.17 1.37
N ALA A 391 -24.32 -3.91 0.30
CA ALA A 391 -25.74 -3.61 0.38
C ALA A 391 -26.50 -4.84 0.90
#